data_AF-A0A7S0YXS2-F1
#
_entry.id   AF-A0A7S0YXS2-F1
#
_cell.length_a   1.000
_cell.length_b   1.000
_cell.length_c   1.000
_cell.angle_alpha   90.00
_cell.angle_beta   90.00
_cell.angle_gamma   90.00
#
_symmetry.space_group_name_H-M   'P 1'
#
loop_
_entity.id
_entity.type
_entity.pdbx_description
1 polymer ?
#
loop_
_entity_poly.entity_id
_entity_poly.type
_entity_poly.pdbx_seq_one_letter_code
_entity_poly.pdbx_strand_id
1 'polypeptide(L)'
;MIPPPNFSSSSTEDADHLPIPQVPQPVKEKSGCAWKLGKYTFRADFDSANLEDVKQGANSQDFVVWTSRDCQGTEFSRGTRSWFHFGISGHGVSDFVTITLVNLNKQGRLYSQDYRPWFWYLGSSEWRPVHNKCLYKRDGADFALRFSYKFESPAETFFAFAVPCSYTETQELLSRLDHEFHCHSHVPLPLQRALLEIECQKLESDNLAADAGTGSKGGQGVSKSGVKQNNDAQSENPSASSLPPRPGQKPKQRKKSSTLADPPELNRDSLFPELLNNNS
;
A
#
# COMPACT_ATOMS: atom_id res chain seq x y z
N MET A 1 -4.34 -34.03 40.95
CA MET A 1 -4.10 -33.84 39.50
C MET A 1 -5.20 -32.96 38.96
N ILE A 2 -4.88 -31.71 38.66
CA ILE A 2 -5.81 -30.74 38.05
C ILE A 2 -5.57 -30.86 36.53
N PRO A 3 -6.61 -31.05 35.69
CA PRO A 3 -6.41 -31.10 34.26
C PRO A 3 -5.97 -29.73 33.73
N PRO A 4 -5.14 -29.66 32.68
CA PRO A 4 -4.71 -28.38 32.12
C PRO A 4 -5.91 -27.62 31.53
N PRO A 5 -5.84 -26.27 31.49
CA PRO A 5 -6.88 -25.49 30.85
C PRO A 5 -6.96 -25.84 29.36
N ASN A 6 -8.18 -26.13 28.91
CA ASN A 6 -8.50 -26.28 27.51
C ASN A 6 -8.28 -24.91 26.83
N PHE A 7 -7.17 -24.76 26.12
CA PHE A 7 -7.08 -23.74 25.08
C PHE A 7 -7.92 -24.25 23.90
N SER A 8 -9.21 -23.93 23.91
CA SER A 8 -10.05 -24.07 22.73
C SER A 8 -9.55 -23.09 21.67
N SER A 9 -8.69 -23.58 20.78
CA SER A 9 -8.39 -22.91 19.52
C SER A 9 -9.61 -23.01 18.61
N SER A 10 -10.55 -22.07 18.75
CA SER A 10 -11.59 -21.85 17.73
C SER A 10 -12.25 -20.49 17.89
N SER A 11 -11.78 -19.52 17.12
CA SER A 11 -12.68 -18.66 16.34
C SER A 11 -11.88 -18.09 15.17
N THR A 12 -12.16 -18.62 14.00
CA THR A 12 -11.83 -18.06 12.68
C THR A 12 -12.60 -16.76 12.40
N GLU A 13 -12.92 -15.97 13.42
CA GLU A 13 -13.79 -14.77 13.31
C GLU A 13 -13.01 -13.47 13.07
N ASP A 14 -11.69 -13.45 13.30
CA ASP A 14 -10.88 -12.24 13.11
C ASP A 14 -10.71 -11.82 11.64
N ALA A 15 -11.07 -12.69 10.68
CA ALA A 15 -10.95 -12.43 9.25
C ALA A 15 -12.15 -11.67 8.65
N ASP A 16 -13.28 -11.58 9.35
CA ASP A 16 -14.53 -11.01 8.84
C ASP A 16 -14.67 -9.48 9.06
N HIS A 17 -13.59 -8.80 9.47
CA HIS A 17 -13.63 -7.38 9.86
C HIS A 17 -13.00 -6.41 8.86
N LEU A 18 -12.53 -6.87 7.70
CA LEU A 18 -12.10 -5.94 6.67
C LEU A 18 -13.35 -5.27 6.06
N PRO A 19 -13.41 -3.93 6.03
CA PRO A 19 -14.55 -3.23 5.47
C PRO A 19 -14.73 -3.66 4.00
N ILE A 20 -15.97 -4.01 3.67
CA ILE A 20 -16.35 -4.35 2.29
C ILE A 20 -16.09 -3.11 1.44
N PRO A 21 -15.31 -3.20 0.35
CA PRO A 21 -15.01 -2.03 -0.47
C PRO A 21 -16.30 -1.36 -0.96
N GLN A 22 -16.34 -0.03 -0.86
CA GLN A 22 -17.47 0.78 -1.28
C GLN A 22 -17.12 1.58 -2.53
N VAL A 23 -18.14 2.02 -3.27
CA VAL A 23 -17.94 2.95 -4.39
C VAL A 23 -17.39 4.27 -3.85
N PRO A 24 -16.19 4.70 -4.27
CA PRO A 24 -15.61 5.97 -3.85
C PRO A 24 -16.52 7.16 -4.20
N GLN A 25 -16.75 8.04 -3.22
CA GLN A 25 -17.62 9.19 -3.38
C GLN A 25 -16.87 10.37 -4.01
N PRO A 26 -17.53 11.16 -4.89
CA PRO A 26 -16.97 12.41 -5.40
C PRO A 26 -16.60 13.38 -4.28
N VAL A 27 -15.48 14.07 -4.45
CA VAL A 27 -14.92 15.07 -3.55
C VAL A 27 -14.88 16.42 -4.29
N LYS A 28 -15.43 17.47 -3.67
CA LYS A 28 -15.70 18.76 -4.34
C LYS A 28 -14.44 19.42 -4.88
N GLU A 29 -13.33 19.27 -4.17
CA GLU A 29 -12.01 19.81 -4.51
C GLU A 29 -11.44 19.24 -5.82
N LYS A 30 -11.92 18.07 -6.26
CA LYS A 30 -11.50 17.42 -7.52
C LYS A 30 -12.58 17.48 -8.60
N SER A 31 -13.48 18.46 -8.51
CA SER A 31 -14.48 18.70 -9.55
C SER A 31 -13.79 18.98 -10.90
N GLY A 32 -14.11 18.19 -11.92
CA GLY A 32 -13.49 18.29 -13.26
C GLY A 32 -12.45 17.21 -13.58
N CYS A 33 -12.11 16.33 -12.63
CA CYS A 33 -11.25 15.16 -12.89
C CYS A 33 -12.04 14.01 -13.55
N ALA A 34 -12.67 14.28 -14.70
CA ALA A 34 -13.38 13.29 -15.49
C ALA A 34 -13.16 13.50 -17.00
N TRP A 35 -12.90 12.40 -17.72
CA TRP A 35 -12.58 12.40 -19.15
C TRP A 35 -13.50 11.45 -19.88
N LYS A 36 -14.22 11.95 -20.89
CA LYS A 36 -15.13 11.15 -21.72
C LYS A 36 -14.52 10.91 -23.10
N LEU A 37 -14.30 9.64 -23.44
CA LEU A 37 -13.74 9.21 -24.71
C LEU A 37 -14.65 8.14 -25.32
N GLY A 38 -15.43 8.54 -26.32
CA GLY A 38 -16.49 7.70 -26.88
C GLY A 38 -17.53 7.32 -25.81
N LYS A 39 -17.72 6.01 -25.60
CA LYS A 39 -18.61 5.49 -24.55
C LYS A 39 -17.96 5.46 -23.17
N TYR A 40 -16.63 5.49 -23.09
CA TYR A 40 -15.92 5.34 -21.82
C TYR A 40 -15.81 6.67 -21.09
N THR A 41 -16.06 6.65 -19.79
CA THR A 41 -15.83 7.79 -18.89
C THR A 41 -14.82 7.39 -17.84
N PHE A 42 -13.71 8.10 -17.79
CA PHE A 42 -12.68 7.97 -16.75
C PHE A 42 -12.93 9.02 -15.69
N ARG A 43 -12.70 8.69 -14.42
CA ARG A 43 -12.82 9.65 -13.32
C ARG A 43 -11.78 9.42 -12.23
N ALA A 44 -11.38 10.52 -11.60
CA ALA A 44 -10.47 10.54 -10.45
C ALA A 44 -10.85 11.67 -9.46
N ASP A 45 -12.15 11.92 -9.35
CA ASP A 45 -12.76 12.98 -8.54
C ASP A 45 -13.06 12.52 -7.10
N PHE A 46 -12.42 11.45 -6.61
CA PHE A 46 -12.70 10.86 -5.30
C PHE A 46 -11.44 10.79 -4.41
N ASP A 47 -11.63 10.34 -3.18
CA ASP A 47 -10.54 10.21 -2.20
C ASP A 47 -9.46 9.23 -2.68
N SER A 48 -8.19 9.54 -2.40
CA SER A 48 -6.99 8.85 -2.89
C SER A 48 -6.84 8.78 -4.41
N ALA A 49 -7.79 9.26 -5.22
CA ALA A 49 -7.72 9.17 -6.66
C ALA A 49 -6.49 9.91 -7.24
N ASN A 50 -5.84 9.33 -8.24
CA ASN A 50 -4.79 9.97 -9.02
C ASN A 50 -4.89 9.56 -10.50
N LEU A 51 -5.29 10.53 -11.32
CA LEU A 51 -5.30 10.52 -12.78
C LEU A 51 -5.19 11.99 -13.22
N GLU A 52 -4.17 12.32 -14.01
CA GLU A 52 -3.93 13.70 -14.48
C GLU A 52 -4.56 13.96 -15.83
N ASP A 53 -4.49 13.01 -16.75
CA ASP A 53 -5.03 13.15 -18.09
C ASP A 53 -5.32 11.78 -18.72
N VAL A 54 -6.22 11.77 -19.69
CA VAL A 54 -6.61 10.59 -20.47
C VAL A 54 -6.73 10.96 -21.94
N LYS A 55 -6.03 10.21 -22.80
CA LYS A 55 -6.10 10.38 -24.25
C LYS A 55 -6.41 9.05 -24.93
N GLN A 56 -7.05 9.14 -26.09
CA GLN A 56 -7.26 7.98 -26.95
C GLN A 56 -5.90 7.49 -27.48
N GLY A 57 -5.67 6.18 -27.39
CA GLY A 57 -4.53 5.48 -27.95
C GLY A 57 -4.75 5.10 -29.41
N ALA A 58 -4.23 3.94 -29.80
CA ALA A 58 -4.19 3.49 -31.21
C ALA A 58 -5.58 3.17 -31.80
N ASN A 59 -6.54 2.77 -30.96
CA ASN A 59 -7.91 2.45 -31.35
C ASN A 59 -8.90 2.87 -30.27
N SER A 60 -10.20 2.68 -30.50
CA SER A 60 -11.29 3.12 -29.61
C SER A 60 -11.30 2.48 -28.22
N GLN A 61 -10.56 1.39 -28.00
CA GLN A 61 -10.44 0.65 -26.75
C GLN A 61 -9.05 0.76 -26.12
N ASP A 62 -8.14 1.50 -26.75
CA ASP A 62 -6.80 1.77 -26.24
C ASP A 62 -6.73 3.18 -25.69
N PHE A 63 -6.19 3.33 -24.48
CA PHE A 63 -6.13 4.59 -23.75
C PHE A 63 -4.73 4.81 -23.19
N VAL A 64 -4.26 6.05 -23.29
CA VAL A 64 -3.03 6.51 -22.66
C VAL A 64 -3.42 7.42 -21.51
N VAL A 65 -2.83 7.20 -20.34
CA VAL A 65 -3.16 7.94 -19.12
C VAL A 65 -1.92 8.43 -18.41
N TRP A 66 -2.04 9.57 -17.73
CA TRP A 66 -0.98 10.23 -16.98
C TRP A 66 -1.32 10.29 -15.50
N THR A 67 -0.29 10.22 -14.65
CA THR A 67 -0.43 10.42 -13.21
C THR A 67 0.12 11.78 -12.78
N SER A 68 -0.55 12.41 -11.82
CA SER A 68 -0.03 13.63 -11.20
C SER A 68 1.15 13.27 -10.30
N ARG A 69 2.08 14.21 -10.14
CA ARG A 69 3.13 14.13 -9.14
C ARG A 69 2.57 14.24 -7.73
N ASP A 70 3.27 13.65 -6.77
CA ASP A 70 2.97 13.87 -5.36
C ASP A 70 2.96 15.38 -5.06
N CYS A 71 1.88 15.83 -4.44
CA CYS A 71 1.66 17.23 -4.04
C CYS A 71 1.80 18.23 -5.21
N GLN A 72 1.50 17.83 -6.44
CA GLN A 72 1.52 18.70 -7.61
C GLN A 72 0.71 19.98 -7.38
N GLY A 73 1.25 21.12 -7.82
CA GLY A 73 0.64 22.43 -7.61
C GLY A 73 0.96 23.09 -6.26
N THR A 74 1.67 22.41 -5.36
CA THR A 74 2.12 22.96 -4.07
C THR A 74 3.64 23.10 -4.00
N GLU A 75 4.15 23.82 -3.00
CA GLU A 75 5.59 23.93 -2.73
C GLU A 75 6.24 22.60 -2.30
N PHE A 76 5.44 21.64 -1.84
CA PHE A 76 5.88 20.31 -1.41
C PHE A 76 5.92 19.29 -2.55
N SER A 77 5.74 19.73 -3.81
CA SER A 77 5.71 18.84 -4.96
C SER A 77 7.00 18.02 -5.06
N ARG A 78 6.84 16.70 -5.22
CA ARG A 78 7.96 15.75 -5.38
C ARG A 78 7.99 15.20 -6.80
N GLY A 79 9.12 14.58 -7.18
CA GLY A 79 9.27 13.91 -8.49
C GLY A 79 8.59 12.53 -8.58
N THR A 80 7.94 12.07 -7.50
CA THR A 80 7.30 10.76 -7.42
C THR A 80 5.97 10.76 -8.19
N ARG A 81 5.80 9.73 -9.02
CA ARG A 81 4.71 9.38 -9.94
C ARG A 81 4.58 7.86 -9.95
N SER A 82 4.07 7.30 -8.87
CA SER A 82 3.96 5.84 -8.67
C SER A 82 2.53 5.41 -8.39
N TRP A 83 1.82 6.21 -7.61
CA TRP A 83 0.44 5.96 -7.26
C TRP A 83 -0.51 6.37 -8.39
N PHE A 84 -1.45 5.49 -8.73
CA PHE A 84 -2.60 5.79 -9.58
C PHE A 84 -3.83 5.16 -8.94
N HIS A 85 -4.98 5.82 -9.08
CA HIS A 85 -6.27 5.30 -8.68
C HIS A 85 -7.38 6.04 -9.44
N PHE A 86 -8.15 5.32 -10.24
CA PHE A 86 -9.19 5.90 -11.10
C PHE A 86 -10.33 4.91 -11.40
N GLY A 87 -11.50 5.43 -11.75
CA GLY A 87 -12.67 4.66 -12.20
C GLY A 87 -12.86 4.74 -13.70
N ILE A 88 -13.43 3.68 -14.29
CA ILE A 88 -13.91 3.64 -15.68
C ILE A 88 -15.37 3.17 -15.67
N SER A 89 -16.24 3.92 -16.35
CA SER A 89 -17.65 3.60 -16.56
C SER A 89 -18.05 3.75 -18.03
N GLY A 90 -19.29 3.37 -18.37
CA GLY A 90 -19.84 3.42 -19.73
C GLY A 90 -19.47 2.22 -20.62
N HIS A 91 -18.84 1.20 -20.03
CA HIS A 91 -18.60 -0.11 -20.64
C HIS A 91 -19.75 -1.08 -20.34
N GLY A 92 -19.89 -2.11 -21.18
CA GLY A 92 -20.71 -3.28 -20.95
C GLY A 92 -19.88 -4.47 -20.48
N VAL A 93 -20.57 -5.56 -20.12
CA VAL A 93 -19.93 -6.83 -19.82
C VAL A 93 -19.19 -7.33 -21.07
N SER A 94 -18.01 -7.91 -20.88
CA SER A 94 -17.12 -8.40 -21.94
C SER A 94 -16.52 -7.35 -22.87
N ASP A 95 -16.82 -6.07 -22.71
CA ASP A 95 -16.00 -5.02 -23.30
C ASP A 95 -14.56 -5.17 -22.81
N PHE A 96 -13.60 -4.81 -23.64
CA PHE A 96 -12.19 -4.81 -23.26
C PHE A 96 -11.58 -3.43 -23.45
N VAL A 97 -10.58 -3.13 -22.65
CA VAL A 97 -9.75 -1.94 -22.78
C VAL A 97 -8.29 -2.30 -22.61
N THR A 98 -7.44 -1.51 -23.25
CA THR A 98 -6.01 -1.48 -22.98
C THR A 98 -5.63 -0.11 -22.45
N ILE A 99 -4.91 -0.09 -21.33
CA ILE A 99 -4.53 1.13 -20.63
C ILE A 99 -3.01 1.19 -20.61
N THR A 100 -2.47 2.33 -21.03
CA THR A 100 -1.05 2.65 -20.95
C THR A 100 -0.85 3.82 -20.00
N LEU A 101 -0.40 3.52 -18.79
CA LEU A 101 0.13 4.55 -17.90
C LEU A 101 1.51 4.95 -18.39
N VAL A 102 1.62 6.20 -18.82
CA VAL A 102 2.91 6.83 -19.11
C VAL A 102 3.35 7.65 -17.91
N ASN A 103 4.56 8.21 -17.93
CA ASN A 103 5.08 9.15 -16.92
C ASN A 103 5.37 8.60 -15.51
N LEU A 104 5.34 7.28 -15.30
CA LEU A 104 5.60 6.67 -14.00
C LEU A 104 7.09 6.72 -13.61
N ASN A 105 7.41 6.63 -12.32
CA ASN A 105 8.78 6.37 -11.89
C ASN A 105 9.26 4.98 -12.33
N LYS A 106 10.58 4.80 -12.38
CA LYS A 106 11.21 3.52 -12.73
C LYS A 106 10.87 2.44 -11.70
N GLN A 107 9.96 1.54 -12.07
CA GLN A 107 9.55 0.39 -11.26
C GLN A 107 9.81 -0.96 -11.94
N GLY A 108 10.79 -1.03 -12.85
CA GLY A 108 11.04 -2.25 -13.63
C GLY A 108 11.29 -3.51 -12.80
N ARG A 109 11.93 -3.40 -11.62
CA ARG A 109 12.12 -4.55 -10.71
C ARG A 109 10.79 -5.10 -10.20
N LEU A 110 9.83 -4.24 -9.85
CA LEU A 110 8.52 -4.63 -9.36
C LEU A 110 7.75 -5.42 -10.44
N TYR A 111 7.66 -4.86 -11.65
CA TYR A 111 6.94 -5.50 -12.74
C TYR A 111 7.70 -6.69 -13.35
N SER A 112 9.02 -6.80 -13.14
CA SER A 112 9.77 -8.02 -13.48
C SER A 112 9.36 -9.23 -12.62
N GLN A 113 8.78 -8.98 -11.45
CA GLN A 113 8.24 -10.00 -10.54
C GLN A 113 6.72 -10.19 -10.73
N ASP A 114 6.19 -9.83 -11.90
CA ASP A 114 4.79 -10.00 -12.27
C ASP A 114 3.81 -9.29 -11.32
N TYR A 115 4.20 -8.11 -10.82
CA TYR A 115 3.26 -7.22 -10.16
C TYR A 115 2.20 -6.74 -11.15
N ARG A 116 0.95 -6.64 -10.69
CA ARG A 116 -0.19 -6.24 -11.52
C ARG A 116 -1.06 -5.23 -10.75
N PRO A 117 -1.59 -4.21 -11.44
CA PRO A 117 -2.57 -3.29 -10.86
C PRO A 117 -3.75 -4.05 -10.27
N TRP A 118 -4.34 -3.47 -9.23
CA TRP A 118 -5.54 -3.98 -8.60
C TRP A 118 -6.78 -3.37 -9.23
N PHE A 119 -7.88 -4.13 -9.28
CA PHE A 119 -9.17 -3.66 -9.72
C PHE A 119 -10.29 -4.08 -8.78
N TRP A 120 -11.37 -3.32 -8.78
CA TRP A 120 -12.61 -3.62 -8.06
C TRP A 120 -13.81 -2.99 -8.79
N TYR A 121 -15.00 -3.54 -8.62
CA TYR A 121 -16.24 -2.98 -9.12
C TYR A 121 -17.37 -3.31 -8.16
N LEU A 122 -18.46 -2.52 -8.21
CA LEU A 122 -19.63 -2.76 -7.38
C LEU A 122 -20.22 -4.15 -7.66
N GLY A 123 -20.26 -5.00 -6.63
CA GLY A 123 -20.65 -6.41 -6.70
C GLY A 123 -19.49 -7.40 -6.55
N SER A 124 -18.24 -6.94 -6.57
CA SER A 124 -17.07 -7.75 -6.14
C SER A 124 -16.92 -7.67 -4.63
N SER A 125 -16.60 -8.80 -3.99
CA SER A 125 -16.33 -8.87 -2.53
C SER A 125 -15.00 -8.24 -2.14
N GLU A 126 -14.01 -8.30 -3.04
CA GLU A 126 -12.64 -7.87 -2.78
C GLU A 126 -11.99 -7.24 -4.03
N TRP A 127 -10.95 -6.45 -3.79
CA TRP A 127 -10.02 -6.02 -4.84
C TRP A 127 -9.22 -7.21 -5.34
N ARG A 128 -8.97 -7.30 -6.65
CA ARG A 128 -8.18 -8.39 -7.26
C ARG A 128 -7.11 -7.82 -8.19
N PRO A 129 -5.95 -8.47 -8.34
CA PRO A 129 -4.99 -8.09 -9.37
C PRO A 129 -5.56 -8.39 -10.76
N VAL A 130 -5.21 -7.56 -11.75
CA VAL A 130 -5.56 -7.80 -13.16
C VAL A 130 -5.05 -9.18 -13.61
N HIS A 131 -5.88 -9.90 -14.37
CA HIS A 131 -5.61 -11.28 -14.77
C HIS A 131 -4.39 -11.45 -15.68
N ASN A 132 -4.16 -10.50 -16.60
CA ASN A 132 -3.10 -10.60 -17.59
C ASN A 132 -1.83 -9.94 -17.08
N LYS A 133 -0.69 -10.53 -17.44
CA LYS A 133 0.63 -9.96 -17.19
C LYS A 133 0.73 -8.58 -17.83
N CYS A 134 1.25 -7.62 -17.08
CA CYS A 134 1.48 -6.28 -17.57
C CYS A 134 2.73 -6.22 -18.46
N LEU A 135 2.67 -5.42 -19.51
CA LEU A 135 3.83 -5.04 -20.29
C LEU A 135 4.38 -3.74 -19.73
N TYR A 136 5.70 -3.59 -19.74
CA TYR A 136 6.31 -2.37 -19.26
C TYR A 136 7.60 -2.08 -20.01
N LYS A 137 7.96 -0.81 -20.03
CA LYS A 137 9.24 -0.38 -20.59
C LYS A 137 9.76 0.89 -19.94
N ARG A 138 11.06 1.09 -20.08
CA ARG A 138 11.68 2.38 -19.80
C ARG A 138 11.39 3.32 -20.96
N ASP A 139 10.99 4.55 -20.65
CA ASP A 139 10.77 5.61 -21.62
C ASP A 139 11.59 6.84 -21.21
N GLY A 140 12.86 6.87 -21.65
CA GLY A 140 13.83 7.87 -21.21
C GLY A 140 14.04 7.87 -19.68
N ALA A 141 13.62 8.95 -19.03
CA ALA A 141 13.67 9.10 -17.58
C ALA A 141 12.48 8.44 -16.85
N ASP A 142 11.40 8.19 -17.57
CA ASP A 142 10.13 7.69 -17.04
C ASP A 142 9.95 6.19 -17.36
N PHE A 143 8.81 5.66 -16.93
CA PHE A 143 8.38 4.28 -17.07
C PHE A 143 6.98 4.25 -17.64
N ALA A 144 6.75 3.35 -18.59
CA ALA A 144 5.43 3.09 -19.14
C ALA A 144 4.96 1.69 -18.72
N LEU A 145 3.74 1.61 -18.22
CA LEU A 145 3.05 0.37 -17.86
C LEU A 145 1.82 0.21 -18.75
N ARG A 146 1.67 -0.95 -19.38
CA ARG A 146 0.54 -1.28 -20.22
C ARG A 146 -0.13 -2.56 -19.71
N PHE A 147 -1.44 -2.50 -19.51
CA PHE A 147 -2.25 -3.66 -19.16
C PHE A 147 -3.58 -3.64 -19.90
N SER A 148 -4.18 -4.81 -20.05
CA SER A 148 -5.49 -4.97 -20.67
C SER A 148 -6.45 -5.61 -19.69
N TYR A 149 -7.72 -5.21 -19.77
CA TYR A 149 -8.76 -5.70 -18.89
C TYR A 149 -10.06 -5.94 -19.68
N LYS A 150 -10.75 -7.03 -19.36
CA LYS A 150 -12.06 -7.38 -19.89
C LYS A 150 -13.08 -7.22 -18.76
N PHE A 151 -14.09 -6.37 -18.96
CA PHE A 151 -15.04 -6.04 -17.91
C PHE A 151 -15.96 -7.21 -17.56
N GLU A 152 -16.05 -7.51 -16.27
CA GLU A 152 -16.87 -8.60 -15.71
C GLU A 152 -18.27 -8.14 -15.31
N SER A 153 -18.49 -6.82 -15.22
CA SER A 153 -19.72 -6.18 -14.75
C SER A 153 -20.01 -4.93 -15.59
N PRO A 154 -21.28 -4.50 -15.74
CA PRO A 154 -21.61 -3.19 -16.29
C PRO A 154 -21.40 -2.04 -15.28
N ALA A 155 -21.13 -2.36 -14.01
CA ALA A 155 -20.82 -1.36 -12.99
C ALA A 155 -19.46 -0.71 -13.25
N GLU A 156 -19.28 0.52 -12.76
CA GLU A 156 -18.00 1.22 -12.80
C GLU A 156 -16.90 0.36 -12.17
N THR A 157 -15.78 0.22 -12.89
CA THR A 157 -14.61 -0.53 -12.45
C THR A 157 -13.49 0.43 -12.10
N PHE A 158 -12.95 0.27 -10.90
CA PHE A 158 -11.85 1.04 -10.36
C PHE A 158 -10.55 0.26 -10.54
N PHE A 159 -9.48 0.98 -10.85
CA PHE A 159 -8.12 0.47 -10.97
C PHE A 159 -7.19 1.27 -10.07
N ALA A 160 -6.31 0.59 -9.37
CA ALA A 160 -5.36 1.21 -8.45
C ALA A 160 -3.99 0.53 -8.51
N PHE A 161 -2.95 1.28 -8.12
CA PHE A 161 -1.61 0.71 -7.96
C PHE A 161 -1.63 -0.43 -6.95
N ALA A 162 -2.14 -0.16 -5.75
CA ALA A 162 -2.41 -1.13 -4.68
C ALA A 162 -3.82 -0.90 -4.12
N VAL A 163 -4.31 -1.80 -3.27
CA VAL A 163 -5.62 -1.65 -2.63
C VAL A 163 -5.68 -0.30 -1.89
N PRO A 164 -6.57 0.63 -2.29
CA PRO A 164 -6.69 1.93 -1.65
C PRO A 164 -7.38 1.77 -0.29
N CYS A 165 -7.05 2.67 0.64
CA CYS A 165 -7.78 2.87 1.88
C CYS A 165 -8.14 4.36 1.95
N SER A 166 -9.43 4.65 1.96
CA SER A 166 -9.94 6.01 2.09
C SER A 166 -9.76 6.54 3.51
N TYR A 167 -9.78 7.86 3.61
CA TYR A 167 -9.80 8.56 4.88
C TYR A 167 -11.00 8.11 5.72
N THR A 168 -12.19 7.98 5.11
CA THR A 168 -13.39 7.52 5.82
C THR A 168 -13.22 6.11 6.39
N GLU A 169 -12.72 5.16 5.59
CA GLU A 169 -12.44 3.79 6.09
C GLU A 169 -11.42 3.82 7.24
N THR A 170 -10.40 4.69 7.15
CA THR A 170 -9.43 4.87 8.23
C THR A 170 -10.09 5.44 9.50
N GLN A 171 -10.98 6.42 9.37
CA GLN A 171 -11.70 7.01 10.50
C GLN A 171 -12.66 6.01 11.16
N GLU A 172 -13.36 5.21 10.37
CA GLU A 172 -14.24 4.14 10.87
C GLU A 172 -13.44 3.05 11.60
N LEU A 173 -12.28 2.66 11.04
CA LEU A 173 -11.36 1.73 11.68
C LEU A 173 -10.88 2.29 13.04
N LEU A 174 -10.41 3.53 13.07
CA LEU A 174 -9.96 4.17 14.31
C LEU A 174 -11.10 4.27 15.34
N SER A 175 -12.30 4.67 14.92
CA SER A 175 -13.47 4.76 15.81
C SER A 175 -13.86 3.41 16.40
N ARG A 176 -13.75 2.34 15.60
CA ARG A 176 -13.98 0.97 16.05
C ARG A 176 -12.93 0.53 17.07
N LEU A 177 -11.65 0.77 16.79
CA LEU A 177 -10.56 0.46 17.72
C LEU A 177 -10.72 1.24 19.02
N ASP A 178 -11.07 2.53 18.93
CA ASP A 178 -11.38 3.32 20.12
C ASP A 178 -12.53 2.70 20.90
N HIS A 179 -13.65 2.33 20.27
CA HIS A 179 -14.75 1.67 20.98
C HIS A 179 -14.31 0.36 21.65
N GLU A 180 -13.58 -0.49 20.91
CA GLU A 180 -13.10 -1.79 21.38
C GLU A 180 -12.16 -1.61 22.58
N PHE A 181 -11.13 -0.77 22.49
CA PHE A 181 -10.16 -0.59 23.56
C PHE A 181 -10.63 0.34 24.69
N HIS A 182 -11.59 1.25 24.46
CA HIS A 182 -12.22 2.02 25.55
C HIS A 182 -13.17 1.14 26.38
N CYS A 183 -13.86 0.17 25.77
CA CYS A 183 -14.69 -0.81 26.51
C CYS A 183 -13.87 -1.81 27.33
N HIS A 184 -12.64 -2.13 26.90
CA HIS A 184 -11.70 -2.96 27.68
C HIS A 184 -10.89 -2.18 28.72
N SER A 185 -11.02 -0.84 28.75
CA SER A 185 -10.33 0.05 29.68
C SER A 185 -11.27 0.58 30.77
N HIS A 186 -11.97 -0.32 31.47
CA HIS A 186 -12.61 0.01 32.74
C HIS A 186 -11.92 -0.64 33.95
N VAL A 187 -10.59 -0.81 33.86
CA VAL A 187 -9.74 -0.83 35.04
C VAL A 187 -8.93 0.47 35.00
N PRO A 188 -9.17 1.44 35.90
CA PRO A 188 -8.35 2.63 36.03
C PRO A 188 -6.85 2.28 35.97
N LEU A 189 -6.03 3.05 35.27
CA LEU A 189 -4.56 2.86 35.21
C LEU A 189 -3.89 2.54 36.56
N PRO A 190 -4.34 3.11 37.72
CA PRO A 190 -3.83 2.70 39.03
C PRO A 190 -4.08 1.22 39.38
N LEU A 191 -5.20 0.66 38.95
CA LEU A 191 -5.58 -0.73 39.19
C LEU A 191 -4.90 -1.71 38.24
N GLN A 192 -4.66 -1.34 36.97
CA GLN A 192 -3.82 -2.16 36.07
C GLN A 192 -2.39 -2.28 36.62
N ARG A 193 -1.83 -1.17 37.09
CA ARG A 193 -0.51 -1.15 37.73
C ARG A 193 -0.49 -1.96 39.02
N ALA A 194 -1.51 -1.82 39.87
CA ALA A 194 -1.62 -2.58 41.10
C ALA A 194 -1.76 -4.09 40.84
N LEU A 195 -2.51 -4.50 39.80
CA LEU A 195 -2.67 -5.90 39.43
C LEU A 195 -1.34 -6.50 38.91
N LEU A 196 -0.62 -5.77 38.06
CA LEU A 196 0.73 -6.14 37.61
C LEU A 196 1.72 -6.22 38.79
N GLU A 197 1.68 -5.26 39.72
CA GLU A 197 2.54 -5.26 40.90
C GLU A 197 2.23 -6.47 41.82
N ILE A 198 0.96 -6.82 42.00
CA ILE A 198 0.55 -8.02 42.76
C ILE A 198 1.02 -9.31 42.07
N GLU A 199 0.90 -9.39 40.74
CA GLU A 199 1.32 -10.56 39.97
C GLU A 199 2.85 -10.73 39.96
N CYS A 200 3.60 -9.63 39.85
CA CYS A 200 5.06 -9.61 40.01
C CYS A 200 5.50 -10.07 41.41
N GLN A 201 4.85 -9.56 42.47
CA GLN A 201 5.16 -9.97 43.85
C GLN A 201 4.88 -11.47 44.08
N LYS A 202 3.83 -12.01 43.46
CA LYS A 202 3.50 -13.44 43.53
C LYS A 202 4.54 -14.31 42.81
N LEU A 203 4.99 -13.88 41.63
CA LEU A 203 6.07 -14.57 40.90
C LEU A 203 7.41 -14.52 41.63
N GLU A 204 7.74 -13.41 42.30
CA GLU A 204 8.94 -13.29 43.12
C GLU A 204 8.90 -14.21 44.35
N SER A 205 7.76 -14.30 45.02
CA SER A 205 7.57 -15.18 46.19
C SER A 205 7.55 -16.67 45.81
N ASP A 206 6.98 -17.03 44.66
CA ASP A 206 7.04 -18.39 44.12
C ASP A 206 8.47 -18.80 43.73
N ASN A 207 9.27 -17.86 43.19
CA ASN A 207 10.69 -18.10 42.87
C ASN A 207 11.57 -18.25 44.13
N LEU A 208 11.31 -17.46 45.19
CA LEU A 208 11.99 -17.59 46.48
C LEU A 208 11.63 -18.90 47.20
N ALA A 209 10.38 -19.37 47.05
CA ALA A 209 9.94 -20.65 47.60
C ALA A 209 10.55 -21.85 46.85
N ALA A 210 10.81 -21.73 45.55
CA ALA A 210 11.49 -22.75 44.76
C ALA A 210 12.98 -22.91 45.14
N ASP A 211 13.65 -21.83 45.56
CA ASP A 211 15.06 -21.85 45.99
C ASP A 211 15.26 -22.43 47.40
N ALA A 212 14.29 -22.24 48.30
CA ALA A 212 14.32 -22.85 49.65
C ALA A 212 14.10 -24.37 49.67
N GLY A 213 13.77 -24.99 48.51
CA GLY A 213 13.31 -26.37 48.40
C GLY A 213 14.34 -27.42 47.97
N THR A 214 15.63 -27.11 47.79
CA THR A 214 16.62 -28.11 47.33
C THR A 214 17.91 -28.17 48.15
N GLY A 215 17.82 -28.84 49.30
CA GLY A 215 18.97 -29.32 50.08
C GLY A 215 19.29 -30.80 49.84
N SER A 216 20.23 -31.06 48.90
CA SER A 216 21.29 -32.09 48.89
C SER A 216 21.01 -33.61 48.95
N LYS A 217 21.49 -34.34 47.91
CA LYS A 217 22.35 -35.56 47.88
C LYS A 217 22.36 -36.09 46.42
N GLY A 218 23.41 -36.49 45.72
CA GLY A 218 24.85 -36.67 45.93
C GLY A 218 25.37 -37.65 44.85
N GLY A 219 26.60 -37.45 44.33
CA GLY A 219 27.49 -38.55 43.91
C GLY A 219 27.62 -38.99 42.44
N GLN A 220 28.78 -38.64 41.86
CA GLN A 220 29.70 -39.41 40.97
C GLN A 220 29.34 -39.81 39.52
N GLY A 221 30.29 -39.54 38.61
CA GLY A 221 30.44 -40.27 37.34
C GLY A 221 31.26 -39.56 36.26
N VAL A 222 32.55 -39.89 36.16
CA VAL A 222 33.59 -39.39 35.22
C VAL A 222 33.33 -39.80 33.76
N SER A 223 33.67 -38.95 32.76
CA SER A 223 34.55 -39.29 31.62
C SER A 223 34.83 -38.14 30.63
N LYS A 224 36.00 -38.24 30.00
CA LYS A 224 36.80 -37.26 29.25
C LYS A 224 36.33 -36.99 27.80
N SER A 225 37.04 -36.01 27.20
CA SER A 225 37.25 -35.68 25.78
C SER A 225 36.31 -34.58 25.24
N GLY A 226 36.75 -33.60 24.46
CA GLY A 226 38.05 -33.25 23.90
C GLY A 226 37.95 -31.85 23.29
N VAL A 227 39.05 -31.11 23.32
CA VAL A 227 39.19 -29.77 22.74
C VAL A 227 39.18 -29.86 21.22
N LYS A 228 38.40 -29.01 20.53
CA LYS A 228 38.79 -28.42 19.24
C LYS A 228 38.01 -27.14 18.92
N GLN A 229 38.77 -26.24 18.30
CA GLN A 229 38.53 -24.84 17.97
C GLN A 229 37.42 -24.61 16.93
N ASN A 230 36.89 -23.38 16.90
CA ASN A 230 36.84 -22.45 15.75
C ASN A 230 35.82 -21.34 16.08
N ASN A 231 36.26 -20.09 16.28
CA ASN A 231 36.57 -19.06 15.28
C ASN A 231 35.34 -18.24 14.85
N ASP A 232 35.51 -16.93 15.04
CA ASP A 232 35.08 -15.81 14.20
C ASP A 232 33.58 -15.57 13.99
N ALA A 233 33.08 -14.48 14.56
CA ALA A 233 32.65 -13.31 13.76
C ALA A 233 32.26 -12.15 14.67
N GLN A 234 32.96 -11.04 14.47
CA GLN A 234 32.69 -9.72 15.04
C GLN A 234 31.33 -9.20 14.55
N SER A 235 30.54 -8.61 15.45
CA SER A 235 29.53 -7.62 15.08
C SER A 235 29.79 -6.33 15.85
N GLU A 236 30.24 -5.31 15.11
CA GLU A 236 30.26 -3.93 15.58
C GLU A 236 28.97 -3.23 15.11
N ASN A 237 28.26 -2.69 16.09
CA ASN A 237 27.50 -1.44 16.05
C ASN A 237 27.84 -0.76 17.39
N PRO A 238 27.80 0.58 17.56
CA PRO A 238 26.87 1.51 16.89
C PRO A 238 27.48 2.88 16.55
N SER A 239 26.70 3.79 15.95
CA SER A 239 26.48 5.14 16.49
C SER A 239 25.58 5.98 15.58
N ALA A 240 24.42 6.34 16.14
CA ALA A 240 23.51 7.36 15.66
C ALA A 240 23.71 8.64 16.49
N SER A 241 23.81 9.80 15.83
CA SER A 241 23.61 11.16 16.38
C SER A 241 23.92 12.17 15.25
N SER A 242 23.37 13.36 15.07
CA SER A 242 22.13 14.06 15.46
C SER A 242 22.26 15.50 14.86
N LEU A 243 21.21 15.98 14.17
CA LEU A 243 20.80 17.41 14.00
C LEU A 243 21.72 18.40 13.20
N PRO A 244 21.30 19.66 12.92
CA PRO A 244 20.61 20.11 11.69
C PRO A 244 21.33 21.31 11.00
N PRO A 245 20.73 22.00 10.00
CA PRO A 245 21.08 23.42 9.82
C PRO A 245 19.92 24.42 9.79
N ARG A 246 20.34 25.66 10.07
CA ARG A 246 19.69 26.89 10.56
C ARG A 246 18.85 27.70 9.54
N PRO A 247 18.08 28.72 10.02
CA PRO A 247 17.21 29.59 9.24
C PRO A 247 17.94 30.83 8.68
N GLY A 248 17.44 31.36 7.55
CA GLY A 248 17.70 32.73 7.10
C GLY A 248 18.19 32.89 5.66
N GLN A 249 17.28 32.83 4.68
CA GLN A 249 17.47 33.49 3.38
C GLN A 249 16.17 34.19 2.96
N LYS A 250 16.25 35.49 2.68
CA LYS A 250 15.15 36.35 2.23
C LYS A 250 14.70 35.94 0.81
N PRO A 251 13.40 35.95 0.47
CA PRO A 251 12.98 35.70 -0.91
C PRO A 251 13.38 36.86 -1.83
N LYS A 252 14.15 36.56 -2.88
CA LYS A 252 14.31 37.45 -4.03
C LYS A 252 13.03 37.44 -4.85
N GLN A 253 12.37 38.59 -5.00
CA GLN A 253 11.34 38.78 -6.01
C GLN A 253 11.93 38.55 -7.40
N ARG A 254 11.29 37.73 -8.23
CA ARG A 254 11.60 37.65 -9.66
C ARG A 254 10.32 37.53 -10.49
N LYS A 255 10.35 38.30 -11.57
CA LYS A 255 9.27 38.74 -12.45
C LYS A 255 8.56 37.60 -13.18
N LYS A 256 7.27 37.82 -13.47
CA LYS A 256 6.45 37.08 -14.44
C LYS A 256 7.04 37.22 -15.85
N SER A 257 7.25 36.09 -16.53
CA SER A 257 7.32 35.94 -18.00
C SER A 257 6.87 34.51 -18.29
N SER A 258 5.58 34.29 -18.60
CA SER A 258 5.02 34.11 -19.94
C SER A 258 5.77 33.09 -20.81
N THR A 259 4.97 32.15 -21.33
CA THR A 259 5.22 31.17 -22.41
C THR A 259 5.73 29.79 -21.97
N LEU A 260 4.81 28.96 -21.45
CA LEU A 260 4.95 27.50 -21.49
C LEU A 260 4.53 27.04 -22.88
N ALA A 261 5.51 26.57 -23.67
CA ALA A 261 5.25 25.82 -24.87
C ALA A 261 4.55 24.49 -24.50
N ASP A 262 3.60 24.07 -25.33
CA ASP A 262 2.96 22.77 -25.22
C ASP A 262 4.02 21.65 -25.18
N PRO A 263 3.86 20.62 -24.33
CA PRO A 263 4.75 19.48 -24.34
C PRO A 263 4.67 18.77 -25.69
N PRO A 264 5.80 18.23 -26.21
CA PRO A 264 5.81 17.55 -27.50
C PRO A 264 4.82 16.39 -27.49
N GLU A 265 4.02 16.27 -28.56
CA GLU A 265 3.16 15.11 -28.78
C GLU A 265 4.02 13.84 -28.71
N LEU A 266 3.76 12.99 -27.70
CA LEU A 266 4.38 11.68 -27.62
C LEU A 266 4.02 10.89 -28.88
N ASN A 267 5.04 10.48 -29.63
CA ASN A 267 4.89 9.65 -30.81
C ASN A 267 4.31 8.29 -30.39
N ARG A 268 3.04 8.08 -30.73
CA ARG A 268 2.15 7.01 -30.28
C ARG A 268 2.67 5.62 -30.66
N ASP A 269 3.37 5.53 -31.79
CA ASP A 269 3.88 4.26 -32.35
C ASP A 269 5.18 3.80 -31.67
N SER A 270 5.85 4.69 -30.94
CA SER A 270 7.13 4.38 -30.29
C SER A 270 6.96 3.74 -28.91
N LEU A 271 5.76 3.83 -28.30
CA LEU A 271 5.55 3.36 -26.94
C LEU A 271 5.47 1.83 -26.86
N PHE A 272 4.80 1.14 -27.78
CA PHE A 272 4.80 -0.33 -27.82
C PHE A 272 4.74 -0.83 -29.28
N PRO A 273 5.81 -0.62 -30.07
CA PRO A 273 5.82 -0.95 -31.50
C PRO A 273 5.63 -2.45 -31.77
N GLU A 274 6.01 -3.32 -30.83
CA GLU A 274 5.90 -4.78 -30.96
C GLU A 274 4.45 -5.30 -30.99
N LEU A 275 3.46 -4.47 -30.68
CA LEU A 275 2.05 -4.87 -30.67
C LEU A 275 1.27 -4.46 -31.92
N LEU A 276 1.87 -3.73 -32.86
CA LEU A 276 1.22 -3.38 -34.12
C LEU A 276 1.15 -4.55 -35.12
N ASN A 277 1.81 -5.69 -34.83
CA ASN A 277 2.01 -6.77 -35.80
C ASN A 277 1.29 -8.09 -35.52
N ASN A 278 0.44 -8.20 -34.49
CA ASN A 278 -0.24 -9.46 -34.13
C ASN A 278 -1.76 -9.44 -34.36
N ASN A 279 -2.20 -8.84 -35.48
CA ASN A 279 -3.52 -9.13 -36.05
C ASN A 279 -3.31 -9.72 -37.45
N SER A 280 -3.23 -11.04 -37.51
CA SER A 280 -3.55 -11.87 -38.69
C SER A 280 -4.30 -13.09 -38.21
#